data_AF-A0A7I7WU70-F1
#
_entry.id   AF-A0A7I7WU70-F1
#
_cell.length_a   1.000
_cell.length_b   1.000
_cell.length_c   1.000
_cell.angle_alpha   90.00
_cell.angle_beta   90.00
_cell.angle_gamma   90.00
#
_symmetry.space_group_name_H-M   'P 1'
#
loop_
_entity.id
_entity.type
_entity.pdbx_description
1 polymer ?
#
loop_
_entity_poly.entity_id
_entity_poly.type
_entity_poly.pdbx_seq_one_letter_code
_entity_poly.pdbx_strand_id
1 'polypeptide(L)'
;MVNLTDPQARLMVQGSGSGSVQGYNSQIVCSDDHLIIGVHVSQDANDLHCWTPALAAAITHTEALDKTIGLVLADNGYFTEDNLTSPGPDRLIAPGTGKDVHHDAKHHPTQGPPPPNLSPADAMRHTLKDPAQARRYKRRSATVEPVIGHLKDRIGLRRYARRGLAAVTAELHLAAAALNLTRLYAATAG
;
A
#
# COMPACT_ATOMS: atom_id res chain seq x y z
N MET A 1 -12.03 -13.31 6.79
CA MET A 1 -12.84 -14.33 7.49
C MET A 1 -12.03 -14.86 8.66
N VAL A 2 -12.68 -14.94 9.81
CA VAL A 2 -12.15 -14.95 11.18
C VAL A 2 -11.31 -16.19 11.51
N ASN A 3 -10.11 -16.02 12.06
CA ASN A 3 -9.39 -17.10 12.75
C ASN A 3 -9.72 -17.05 14.24
N LEU A 4 -10.80 -17.74 14.64
CA LEU A 4 -11.37 -17.75 16.00
C LEU A 4 -10.43 -18.32 17.09
N THR A 5 -9.27 -18.86 16.72
CA THR A 5 -8.39 -19.63 17.62
C THR A 5 -6.93 -19.16 17.63
N ASP A 6 -6.59 -18.06 16.95
CA ASP A 6 -5.23 -17.51 16.96
C ASP A 6 -5.09 -16.37 17.98
N PRO A 7 -4.28 -16.52 19.05
CA PRO A 7 -4.11 -15.49 20.09
C PRO A 7 -3.40 -14.22 19.59
N GLN A 8 -2.68 -14.31 18.47
CA GLN A 8 -1.99 -13.16 17.87
C GLN A 8 -2.83 -12.46 16.80
N ALA A 9 -3.94 -13.05 16.34
CA ALA A 9 -4.85 -12.35 15.46
C ALA A 9 -5.63 -11.26 16.21
N ARG A 10 -5.99 -10.17 15.53
CA ARG A 10 -6.73 -9.02 16.10
C ARG A 10 -8.02 -8.79 15.33
N LEU A 11 -8.98 -8.13 15.97
CA LEU A 11 -10.25 -7.76 15.33
C LEU A 11 -10.01 -6.60 14.35
N MET A 12 -10.22 -6.88 13.07
CA MET A 12 -10.08 -5.95 11.94
C MET A 12 -11.47 -5.55 11.43
N VAL A 13 -11.71 -4.26 11.24
CA VAL A 13 -12.96 -3.79 10.62
C VAL A 13 -12.92 -4.11 9.12
N GLN A 14 -13.99 -4.70 8.58
CA GLN A 14 -14.08 -4.89 7.13
C GLN A 14 -14.45 -3.58 6.43
N GLY A 15 -13.72 -3.23 5.37
CA GLY A 15 -13.88 -1.96 4.65
C GLY A 15 -15.19 -1.73 3.89
N SER A 16 -16.21 -2.60 3.99
CA SER A 16 -17.49 -2.44 3.26
C SER A 16 -18.75 -2.90 4.01
N GLY A 17 -18.70 -3.17 5.32
CA GLY A 17 -19.88 -3.55 6.08
C GLY A 17 -19.70 -3.51 7.60
N SER A 18 -20.80 -3.51 8.33
CA SER A 18 -20.82 -3.67 9.79
C SER A 18 -20.36 -5.09 10.15
N GLY A 19 -19.05 -5.28 10.29
CA GLY A 19 -18.48 -6.56 10.67
C GLY A 19 -17.00 -6.47 10.99
N SER A 20 -16.58 -7.16 12.05
CA SER A 20 -15.18 -7.35 12.39
C SER A 20 -14.73 -8.77 12.02
N VAL A 21 -13.48 -8.89 11.61
CA VAL A 21 -12.83 -10.18 11.32
C VAL A 21 -11.59 -10.29 12.14
N GLN A 22 -11.43 -11.40 12.86
CA GLN A 22 -10.15 -11.70 13.49
C GLN A 22 -9.13 -12.11 12.41
N GLY A 23 -8.04 -11.36 12.30
CA GLY A 23 -7.01 -11.55 11.29
C GLY A 23 -5.79 -10.67 11.52
N TYR A 24 -5.05 -10.43 10.44
CA TYR A 24 -3.86 -9.59 10.41
C TYR A 24 -4.03 -8.53 9.32
N ASN A 25 -3.42 -7.37 9.54
CA ASN A 25 -3.35 -6.33 8.54
C ASN A 25 -2.15 -6.62 7.63
N SER A 26 -2.37 -6.73 6.32
CA SER A 26 -1.35 -7.17 5.37
C SER A 26 -1.13 -6.09 4.33
N GLN A 27 0.05 -5.49 4.36
CA GLN A 27 0.47 -4.48 3.41
C GLN A 27 1.25 -5.08 2.27
N ILE A 28 0.93 -4.61 1.07
CA ILE A 28 1.58 -5.00 -0.18
C ILE A 28 2.13 -3.74 -0.83
N VAL A 29 3.42 -3.74 -1.12
CA VAL A 29 4.07 -2.71 -1.93
C VAL A 29 4.41 -3.33 -3.28
N CYS A 30 3.91 -2.74 -4.35
CA CYS A 30 4.13 -3.22 -5.70
C CYS A 30 4.69 -2.14 -6.63
N SER A 31 5.48 -2.56 -7.61
CA SER A 31 5.95 -1.71 -8.70
C SER A 31 4.83 -1.42 -9.70
N ASP A 32 5.10 -0.47 -10.59
CA ASP A 32 4.20 -0.09 -11.68
C ASP A 32 3.88 -1.25 -12.64
N ASP A 33 4.81 -2.19 -12.79
CA ASP A 33 4.68 -3.41 -13.60
C ASP A 33 4.04 -4.58 -12.81
N HIS A 34 3.37 -4.28 -11.69
CA HIS A 34 2.63 -5.21 -10.84
C HIS A 34 3.48 -6.32 -10.18
N LEU A 35 4.78 -6.11 -10.00
CA LEU A 35 5.62 -6.99 -9.18
C LEU A 35 5.53 -6.55 -7.72
N ILE A 36 5.40 -7.51 -6.80
CA ILE A 36 5.46 -7.23 -5.36
C ILE A 36 6.92 -7.03 -4.99
N ILE A 37 7.25 -5.84 -4.49
CA ILE A 37 8.60 -5.46 -4.07
C ILE A 37 8.73 -5.40 -2.55
N GLY A 38 7.63 -5.44 -1.80
CA GLY A 38 7.66 -5.50 -0.34
C GLY A 38 6.33 -5.98 0.22
N VAL A 39 6.38 -6.67 1.36
CA VAL A 39 5.20 -7.06 2.13
C VAL A 39 5.44 -6.82 3.61
N HIS A 40 4.39 -6.50 4.34
CA HIS A 40 4.44 -6.38 5.79
C HIS A 40 3.13 -6.90 6.40
N VAL A 41 3.23 -7.64 7.51
CA VAL A 41 2.08 -8.09 8.29
C VAL A 41 2.12 -7.38 9.64
N SER A 42 1.02 -6.71 9.98
CA SER A 42 0.80 -6.05 11.26
C SER A 42 -0.37 -6.66 12.02
N GLN A 43 -0.33 -6.51 13.34
CA GLN A 43 -1.46 -6.78 14.24
C GLN A 43 -2.33 -5.53 14.45
N ASP A 44 -1.95 -4.38 13.90
CA ASP A 44 -2.72 -3.14 14.04
C ASP A 44 -4.05 -3.21 13.29
N ALA A 45 -5.09 -2.64 13.90
CA ALA A 45 -6.44 -2.62 13.34
C ALA A 45 -6.61 -1.60 12.19
N ASN A 46 -5.64 -0.71 12.00
CA ASN A 46 -5.62 0.32 10.97
C ASN A 46 -4.24 0.38 10.29
N ASP A 47 -4.13 1.21 9.26
CA ASP A 47 -2.93 1.29 8.41
C ASP A 47 -1.90 2.33 8.90
N LEU A 48 -2.22 3.12 9.92
CA LEU A 48 -1.46 4.31 10.32
C LEU A 48 0.03 4.00 10.57
N HIS A 49 0.31 2.91 11.29
CA HIS A 49 1.68 2.49 11.62
C HIS A 49 2.29 1.50 10.63
N CYS A 50 1.56 1.14 9.58
CA CYS A 50 2.02 0.12 8.64
C CYS A 50 2.89 0.71 7.50
N TRP A 51 2.91 2.03 7.34
CA TRP A 51 3.67 2.74 6.30
C TRP A 51 5.17 2.44 6.36
N THR A 52 5.80 2.80 7.49
CA THR A 52 7.25 2.71 7.65
C THR A 52 7.75 1.27 7.52
N PRO A 53 7.14 0.26 8.16
CA PRO A 53 7.56 -1.13 7.99
C PRO A 53 7.38 -1.66 6.56
N ALA A 54 6.27 -1.33 5.89
CA ALA A 54 6.03 -1.77 4.51
C ALA A 54 7.02 -1.13 3.53
N LEU A 55 7.29 0.16 3.71
CA LEU A 55 8.26 0.90 2.89
C LEU A 55 9.68 0.40 3.11
N ALA A 56 10.08 0.13 4.36
CA ALA A 56 11.38 -0.45 4.67
C ALA A 56 11.58 -1.81 3.99
N ALA A 57 10.57 -2.70 4.04
CA ALA A 57 10.64 -3.98 3.34
C ALA A 57 10.81 -3.81 1.83
N ALA A 58 10.12 -2.84 1.22
CA ALA A 58 10.28 -2.54 -0.20
C ALA A 58 11.68 -2.00 -0.53
N ILE A 59 12.18 -1.05 0.25
CA ILE A 59 13.52 -0.46 0.09
C ILE A 59 14.58 -1.55 0.16
N THR A 60 14.57 -2.38 1.20
CA THR A 60 15.55 -3.48 1.37
C THR A 60 15.59 -4.41 0.16
N HIS A 61 14.44 -4.83 -0.38
CA HIS A 61 14.44 -5.69 -1.56
C HIS A 61 14.91 -4.98 -2.83
N THR A 62 14.60 -3.69 -3.00
CA THR A 62 15.07 -2.94 -4.16
C THR A 62 16.57 -2.64 -4.09
N GLU A 63 17.10 -2.35 -2.91
CA GLU A 63 18.53 -2.13 -2.67
C GLU A 63 19.34 -3.40 -2.99
N ALA A 64 18.83 -4.57 -2.61
CA ALA A 64 19.44 -5.86 -2.97
C ALA A 64 19.51 -6.13 -4.49
N LEU A 65 18.79 -5.34 -5.29
CA LEU A 65 18.77 -5.40 -6.75
C LEU A 65 19.44 -4.17 -7.41
N ASP A 66 20.13 -3.34 -6.63
CA ASP A 66 20.70 -2.05 -7.06
C ASP A 66 19.64 -1.14 -7.72
N LYS A 67 18.42 -1.15 -7.19
CA LYS A 67 17.29 -0.31 -7.63
C LYS A 67 16.86 0.66 -6.54
N THR A 68 16.24 1.76 -6.95
CA THR A 68 15.66 2.76 -6.06
C THR A 68 14.18 2.96 -6.32
N ILE A 69 13.44 3.32 -5.28
CA ILE A 69 12.02 3.70 -5.38
C ILE A 69 11.97 5.22 -5.64
N GLY A 70 11.33 5.62 -6.74
CA GLY A 70 11.17 7.04 -7.06
C GLY A 70 10.01 7.71 -6.33
N LEU A 71 8.80 7.15 -6.47
CA LEU A 71 7.57 7.72 -5.94
C LEU A 71 6.66 6.62 -5.38
N VAL A 72 6.17 6.80 -4.16
CA VAL A 72 5.23 5.89 -3.50
C VAL A 72 3.83 6.50 -3.48
N LEU A 73 2.82 5.72 -3.83
CA LEU A 73 1.42 6.14 -3.83
C LEU A 73 0.64 5.37 -2.76
N ALA A 74 -0.01 6.07 -1.83
CA ALA A 74 -0.79 5.45 -0.74
C ALA A 74 -2.16 6.11 -0.55
N ASP A 75 -3.11 5.36 -0.01
CA ASP A 75 -4.44 5.88 0.31
C ASP A 75 -4.47 6.66 1.63
N ASN A 76 -5.67 7.08 1.99
CA ASN A 76 -5.93 7.88 3.19
C ASN A 76 -5.72 7.13 4.50
N GLY A 77 -5.65 5.79 4.49
CA GLY A 77 -5.34 5.01 5.69
C GLY A 77 -3.94 5.32 6.24
N TYR A 78 -3.06 5.85 5.38
CA TYR A 78 -1.70 6.25 5.71
C TYR A 78 -1.51 7.75 5.96
N PHE A 79 -2.57 8.56 5.87
CA PHE A 79 -2.45 10.03 5.91
C PHE A 79 -2.24 10.54 7.34
N THR A 80 -0.98 10.59 7.76
CA THR A 80 -0.52 11.15 9.04
C THR A 80 0.69 12.05 8.82
N GLU A 81 0.92 13.02 9.72
CA GLU A 81 2.12 13.86 9.64
C GLU A 81 3.41 13.04 9.69
N ASP A 82 3.45 12.01 10.54
CA ASP A 82 4.59 11.10 10.65
C ASP A 82 4.90 10.40 9.31
N ASN A 83 3.90 9.88 8.61
CA ASN A 83 4.09 9.20 7.33
C ASN A 83 4.43 10.18 6.19
N LEU A 84 3.87 11.39 6.24
CA LEU A 84 4.17 12.45 5.28
C LEU A 84 5.61 12.97 5.41
N THR A 85 6.17 12.94 6.62
CA THR A 85 7.51 13.48 6.93
C THR A 85 8.57 12.40 7.13
N SER A 86 8.21 11.12 7.12
CA SER A 86 9.16 10.03 7.33
C SER A 86 10.32 10.08 6.31
N PRO A 87 11.52 9.62 6.64
CA PRO A 87 12.59 9.48 5.65
C PRO A 87 12.20 8.49 4.55
N GLY A 88 12.89 8.58 3.40
CA GLY A 88 12.70 7.69 2.26
C GLY A 88 12.21 8.41 1.00
N PRO A 89 11.71 7.66 -0.01
CA PRO A 89 11.35 8.20 -1.32
C PRO A 89 10.23 9.24 -1.26
N ASP A 90 10.06 9.96 -2.38
CA ASP A 90 8.92 10.85 -2.58
C ASP A 90 7.62 10.06 -2.45
N ARG A 91 6.55 10.76 -2.02
CA ARG A 91 5.25 10.12 -1.78
C ARG A 91 4.08 11.01 -2.15
N LEU A 92 2.98 10.36 -2.51
CA LEU A 92 1.65 10.95 -2.58
C LEU A 92 0.71 10.11 -1.72
N ILE A 93 0.34 10.66 -0.56
CA ILE A 93 -0.59 10.03 0.38
C ILE A 93 -1.88 10.84 0.37
N ALA A 94 -3.00 10.23 0.01
CA ALA A 94 -4.23 10.97 -0.17
C ALA A 94 -4.84 11.45 1.16
N PRO A 95 -5.26 12.71 1.28
CA PRO A 95 -5.94 13.23 2.47
C PRO A 95 -7.40 12.78 2.60
N GLY A 96 -7.90 12.02 1.62
CA GLY A 96 -9.31 11.65 1.45
C GLY A 96 -9.45 10.57 0.37
N THR A 97 -10.65 10.37 -0.16
CA THR A 97 -10.85 9.38 -1.22
C THR A 97 -10.17 9.83 -2.51
N GLY A 98 -9.85 8.89 -3.40
CA GLY A 98 -9.30 9.23 -4.72
C GLY A 98 -10.24 10.10 -5.56
N LYS A 99 -11.57 9.99 -5.33
CA LYS A 99 -12.56 10.87 -5.98
C LYS A 99 -12.41 12.32 -5.50
N ASP A 100 -12.22 12.52 -4.20
CA ASP A 100 -12.05 13.86 -3.62
C ASP A 100 -10.77 14.51 -4.15
N VAL A 101 -9.67 13.74 -4.21
CA VAL A 101 -8.39 14.20 -4.78
C VAL A 101 -8.56 14.68 -6.23
N HIS A 102 -9.22 13.89 -7.08
CA HIS A 102 -9.45 14.27 -8.47
C HIS A 102 -10.43 15.42 -8.64
N HIS A 103 -11.46 15.48 -7.80
CA HIS A 103 -12.41 16.58 -7.78
C HIS A 103 -11.67 17.90 -7.46
N ASP A 104 -10.88 17.91 -6.39
CA ASP A 104 -10.15 19.10 -5.96
C ASP A 104 -9.11 19.54 -6.99
N ALA A 105 -8.37 18.61 -7.59
CA ALA A 105 -7.43 18.93 -8.67
C ALA A 105 -8.09 19.48 -9.93
N LYS A 106 -9.37 19.15 -10.17
CA LYS A 106 -10.14 19.65 -11.32
C LYS A 106 -10.75 21.02 -11.06
N HIS A 107 -11.31 21.22 -9.87
CA HIS A 107 -12.11 22.41 -9.55
C HIS A 107 -11.33 23.49 -8.80
N HIS A 108 -10.28 23.12 -8.09
CA HIS A 108 -9.44 24.02 -7.28
C HIS A 108 -7.95 23.74 -7.51
N PRO A 109 -7.46 23.81 -8.78
CA PRO A 109 -6.10 23.40 -9.11
C PRO A 109 -5.06 24.34 -8.48
N THR A 110 -3.99 23.73 -8.02
CA THR A 110 -2.74 24.41 -7.66
C THR A 110 -1.70 24.16 -8.75
N GLN A 111 -0.56 24.85 -8.69
CA GLN A 111 0.56 24.63 -9.61
C GLN A 111 1.88 24.68 -8.85
N GLY A 112 2.79 23.77 -9.20
CA GLY A 112 4.15 23.80 -8.70
C GLY A 112 4.26 23.38 -7.22
N PRO A 113 5.42 23.63 -6.59
CA PRO A 113 5.66 23.20 -5.22
C PRO A 113 4.74 23.92 -4.23
N PRO A 114 4.39 23.28 -3.10
CA PRO A 114 3.63 23.92 -2.04
C PRO A 114 4.35 25.17 -1.51
N PRO A 115 3.61 26.23 -1.14
CA PRO A 115 4.17 27.39 -0.45
C PRO A 115 5.02 26.99 0.77
N PRO A 116 6.08 27.76 1.09
CA PRO A 116 6.85 27.52 2.30
C PRO A 116 5.98 27.71 3.55
N ASN A 117 6.33 27.03 4.64
CA ASN A 117 5.67 27.09 5.96
C ASN A 117 4.25 26.49 6.05
N LEU A 118 3.81 25.71 5.07
CA LEU A 118 2.62 24.88 5.23
C LEU A 118 2.89 23.71 6.18
N SER A 119 1.87 23.27 6.90
CA SER A 119 1.90 21.99 7.59
C SER A 119 2.16 20.85 6.58
N PRO A 120 2.75 19.72 6.98
CA PRO A 120 2.94 18.58 6.08
C PRO A 120 1.62 18.13 5.41
N ALA A 121 0.53 18.15 6.16
CA ALA A 121 -0.80 17.82 5.66
C ALA A 121 -1.28 18.80 4.59
N ASP A 122 -1.13 20.12 4.80
CA ASP A 122 -1.54 21.14 3.84
C ASP A 122 -0.64 21.18 2.61
N ALA A 123 0.66 20.94 2.78
CA ALA A 123 1.60 20.79 1.68
C ALA A 123 1.21 19.60 0.78
N MET A 124 0.81 18.46 1.36
CA MET A 124 0.31 17.31 0.60
C MET A 124 -1.02 17.60 -0.10
N ARG A 125 -1.97 18.28 0.59
CA ARG A 125 -3.23 18.73 -0.02
C ARG A 125 -2.98 19.67 -1.20
N HIS A 126 -2.06 20.62 -1.07
CA HIS A 126 -1.64 21.50 -2.16
C HIS A 126 -1.02 20.69 -3.30
N THR A 127 -0.12 19.75 -2.99
CA THR A 127 0.56 18.92 -3.99
C THR A 127 -0.43 18.08 -4.79
N LEU A 128 -1.40 17.45 -4.14
CA LEU A 128 -2.40 16.62 -4.81
C LEU A 128 -3.47 17.40 -5.58
N LYS A 129 -3.61 18.71 -5.34
CA LYS A 129 -4.40 19.62 -6.18
C LYS A 129 -3.72 19.97 -7.50
N ASP A 130 -2.42 19.71 -7.65
CA ASP A 130 -1.74 19.85 -8.93
C ASP A 130 -2.27 18.76 -9.89
N PRO A 131 -2.81 19.11 -11.07
CA PRO A 131 -3.35 18.14 -12.01
C PRO A 131 -2.34 17.05 -12.46
N ALA A 132 -1.05 17.36 -12.51
CA ALA A 132 -0.01 16.39 -12.85
C ALA A 132 0.19 15.37 -11.72
N GLN A 133 0.19 15.81 -10.47
CA GLN A 133 0.32 14.92 -9.31
C GLN A 133 -0.95 14.09 -9.12
N ALA A 134 -2.13 14.68 -9.30
CA ALA A 134 -3.39 13.95 -9.30
C ALA A 134 -3.40 12.84 -10.37
N ARG A 135 -2.90 13.12 -11.59
CA ARG A 135 -2.77 12.09 -12.64
C ARG A 135 -1.83 10.95 -12.24
N ARG A 136 -0.69 11.26 -11.59
CA ARG A 136 0.21 10.23 -11.05
C ARG A 136 -0.50 9.40 -9.96
N TYR A 137 -1.17 10.06 -9.02
CA TYR A 137 -1.92 9.42 -7.95
C TYR A 137 -3.01 8.46 -8.47
N LYS A 138 -3.69 8.82 -9.57
CA LYS A 138 -4.70 7.96 -10.21
C LYS A 138 -4.20 6.54 -10.49
N ARG A 139 -2.90 6.39 -10.77
CA ARG A 139 -2.29 5.10 -11.08
C ARG A 139 -2.30 4.13 -9.91
N ARG A 140 -2.36 4.62 -8.65
CA ARG A 140 -2.34 3.80 -7.43
C ARG A 140 -3.32 2.62 -7.50
N SER A 141 -4.58 2.91 -7.82
CA SER A 141 -5.65 1.92 -7.91
C SER A 141 -5.36 0.89 -9.02
N ALA A 142 -4.94 1.36 -10.19
CA ALA A 142 -4.57 0.51 -11.33
C ALA A 142 -3.30 -0.33 -11.11
N THR A 143 -2.47 0.00 -10.11
CA THR A 143 -1.25 -0.74 -9.77
C THR A 143 -1.52 -1.79 -8.70
N VAL A 144 -2.05 -1.40 -7.53
CA VAL A 144 -2.11 -2.31 -6.38
C VAL A 144 -3.34 -3.23 -6.40
N GLU A 145 -4.48 -2.78 -6.94
CA GLU A 145 -5.71 -3.59 -6.93
C GLU A 145 -5.59 -4.87 -7.78
N PRO A 146 -4.98 -4.84 -9.00
CA PRO A 146 -4.75 -6.07 -9.75
C PRO A 146 -3.82 -7.05 -9.02
N VAL A 147 -2.82 -6.55 -8.29
CA VAL A 147 -1.91 -7.39 -7.49
C VAL A 147 -2.66 -8.05 -6.35
N ILE A 148 -3.45 -7.28 -5.58
CA ILE A 148 -4.27 -7.80 -4.49
C ILE A 148 -5.32 -8.79 -5.02
N GLY A 149 -5.95 -8.49 -6.16
CA GLY A 149 -6.88 -9.39 -6.83
C GLY A 149 -6.21 -10.71 -7.20
N HIS A 150 -5.04 -10.66 -7.84
CA HIS A 150 -4.28 -11.86 -8.21
C HIS A 150 -3.89 -12.70 -6.98
N LEU A 151 -3.34 -12.07 -5.92
CA LEU A 151 -3.02 -12.76 -4.67
C LEU A 151 -4.23 -13.50 -4.10
N LYS A 152 -5.40 -12.88 -4.13
CA LYS A 152 -6.57 -13.45 -3.50
C LYS A 152 -7.31 -14.47 -4.39
N ASP A 153 -7.41 -14.22 -5.69
CA ASP A 153 -8.21 -15.02 -6.64
C ASP A 153 -7.42 -16.10 -7.37
N ARG A 154 -6.15 -15.85 -7.69
CA ARG A 154 -5.32 -16.76 -8.49
C ARG A 154 -4.35 -17.55 -7.62
N ILE A 155 -3.69 -16.89 -6.66
CA ILE A 155 -2.88 -17.58 -5.65
C ILE A 155 -3.78 -18.21 -4.57
N GLY A 156 -4.97 -17.65 -4.35
CA GLY A 156 -5.95 -18.19 -3.39
C GLY A 156 -5.73 -17.75 -1.94
N LEU A 157 -4.91 -16.72 -1.69
CA LEU A 157 -4.62 -16.19 -0.35
C LEU A 157 -5.78 -15.35 0.19
N ARG A 158 -6.93 -15.99 0.44
CA ARG A 158 -8.11 -15.38 1.07
C ARG A 158 -8.09 -15.46 2.60
N ARG A 159 -7.31 -16.40 3.14
CA ARG A 159 -7.10 -16.67 4.56
C ARG A 159 -5.69 -17.20 4.75
N TYR A 160 -5.11 -16.93 5.92
CA TYR A 160 -3.87 -17.58 6.34
C TYR A 160 -4.18 -18.97 6.90
N ALA A 161 -3.33 -19.93 6.55
CA ALA A 161 -3.46 -21.33 6.97
C ALA A 161 -2.78 -21.60 8.31
N ARG A 162 -1.68 -20.91 8.61
CA ARG A 162 -0.92 -21.03 9.86
C ARG A 162 -1.27 -19.92 10.83
N ARG A 163 -0.82 -20.12 12.07
CA ARG A 163 -1.10 -19.27 13.22
C ARG A 163 0.16 -18.58 13.71
N GLY A 164 -0.01 -17.37 14.23
CA GLY A 164 1.06 -16.55 14.74
C GLY A 164 1.71 -15.69 13.65
N LEU A 165 2.14 -14.49 14.05
CA LEU A 165 2.63 -13.43 13.17
C LEU A 165 3.76 -13.92 12.27
N ALA A 166 4.75 -14.63 12.82
CA ALA A 166 5.88 -15.14 12.04
C ALA A 166 5.45 -16.11 10.93
N ALA A 167 4.50 -17.01 11.22
CA ALA A 167 4.03 -18.00 10.26
C ALA A 167 3.18 -17.35 9.16
N VAL A 168 2.34 -16.38 9.54
CA VAL A 168 1.51 -15.57 8.64
C VAL A 168 2.37 -14.70 7.72
N THR A 169 3.40 -14.03 8.28
CA THR A 169 4.38 -13.28 7.50
C THR A 169 5.04 -14.15 6.45
N ALA A 170 5.52 -15.33 6.84
CA ALA A 170 6.15 -16.25 5.90
C ALA A 170 5.17 -16.78 4.82
N GLU A 171 3.89 -16.97 5.13
CA GLU A 171 2.87 -17.28 4.11
C GLU A 171 2.68 -16.13 3.11
N LEU A 172 2.64 -14.88 3.59
CA LEU A 172 2.50 -13.72 2.72
C LEU A 172 3.71 -13.56 1.79
N HIS A 173 4.92 -13.76 2.31
CA HIS A 173 6.14 -13.78 1.49
C HIS A 173 6.10 -14.88 0.43
N LEU A 174 5.66 -16.09 0.78
CA LEU A 174 5.55 -17.20 -0.17
C LEU A 174 4.53 -16.90 -1.28
N ALA A 175 3.38 -16.35 -0.92
CA ALA A 175 2.35 -15.95 -1.88
C ALA A 175 2.84 -14.83 -2.82
N ALA A 176 3.56 -13.84 -2.27
CA ALA A 176 4.17 -12.77 -3.06
C ALA A 176 5.21 -13.31 -4.06
N ALA A 177 6.08 -14.22 -3.60
CA ALA A 177 7.06 -14.88 -4.46
C ALA A 177 6.39 -15.69 -5.58
N ALA A 178 5.36 -16.48 -5.26
CA ALA A 178 4.62 -17.26 -6.24
C ALA A 178 3.95 -16.37 -7.32
N LEU A 179 3.37 -15.24 -6.91
CA LEU A 179 2.81 -14.25 -7.84
C LEU A 179 3.89 -13.66 -8.76
N ASN A 180 5.01 -13.22 -8.19
CA ASN A 180 6.11 -12.64 -8.97
C ASN A 180 6.66 -13.65 -9.99
N LEU A 181 6.91 -14.89 -9.57
CA LEU A 181 7.38 -15.96 -10.46
C LEU A 181 6.39 -16.24 -11.60
N THR A 182 5.09 -16.27 -11.30
CA THR A 182 4.04 -16.47 -12.31
C THR A 182 4.05 -15.34 -13.34
N ARG A 183 4.25 -14.08 -12.91
CA ARG A 183 4.35 -12.93 -13.81
C ARG A 183 5.61 -12.94 -14.65
N LEU A 184 6.75 -13.25 -14.04
CA LEU A 184 8.02 -13.36 -14.75
C LEU A 184 7.96 -14.45 -15.82
N TYR A 185 7.40 -15.63 -15.49
CA TYR A 185 7.18 -16.69 -16.46
C TYR A 185 6.29 -16.24 -17.63
N ALA A 186 5.17 -15.58 -17.35
CA ALA A 186 4.29 -15.07 -18.40
C ALA A 186 4.96 -13.99 -19.28
N ALA A 187 5.90 -13.22 -18.73
CA ALA A 187 6.64 -12.20 -19.46
C ALA A 187 7.78 -12.77 -20.33
N THR A 188 8.33 -13.95 -19.98
CA THR A 188 9.45 -14.58 -20.71
C THR A 188 9.03 -15.74 -21.62
N ALA A 189 7.82 -16.29 -21.44
CA ALA A 189 7.28 -17.38 -22.26
C ALA A 189 6.62 -16.90 -23.57
N GLY A 190 6.79 -15.63 -23.94
CA GLY A 190 6.30 -15.02 -25.17
C GLY A 190 7.39 -14.88 -26.23
#